data_AF-A0A7Y5NM52-F1
#
_entry.id   AF-A0A7Y5NM52-F1
#
_cell.length_a   1.000
_cell.length_b   1.000
_cell.length_c   1.000
_cell.angle_alpha   90.00
_cell.angle_beta   90.00
_cell.angle_gamma   90.00
#
_symmetry.space_group_name_H-M   'P 1'
#
loop_
_entity.id
_entity.type
_entity.pdbx_description
1 polymer ?
#
loop_
_entity_poly.entity_id
_entity_poly.type
_entity_poly.pdbx_seq_one_letter_code
_entity_poly.pdbx_strand_id
1 'polypeptide(L)'
;MSTNHRIVAIGAAVALLAYGAVSLGDDPAAAPPTASATAKPDAEAAPLSSLAAFDASIPTETSPTPTAVEWRDAPEVAPTRRGPRASGCKTYRVREWIRIACSELVTASIATLGGTVQGNAYWIDPQTEGKDAKLPSGGEMVFPVRKGDRRVIQILTFGPGYEGPLTQLPAIVVQEHWLDDEESPVLTIL
;
A
#
# COMPACT_ATOMS: atom_id res chain seq x y z
N MET A 1 3.44 -29.19 -50.76
CA MET A 1 4.21 -30.20 -50.01
C MET A 1 4.58 -29.55 -48.68
N SER A 2 3.79 -29.68 -47.63
CA SER A 2 3.57 -30.83 -46.74
C SER A 2 4.13 -30.47 -45.35
N THR A 3 3.19 -30.00 -44.53
CA THR A 3 3.03 -29.99 -43.07
C THR A 3 4.05 -30.76 -42.23
N ASN A 4 4.38 -30.21 -41.04
CA ASN A 4 4.52 -31.01 -39.81
C ASN A 4 4.24 -30.15 -38.56
N HIS A 5 3.04 -30.30 -38.01
CA HIS A 5 2.69 -29.87 -36.66
C HIS A 5 2.83 -31.09 -35.74
N ARG A 6 3.58 -30.94 -34.64
CA ARG A 6 3.64 -31.93 -33.56
C ARG A 6 2.74 -31.47 -32.42
N ILE A 7 1.61 -32.15 -32.28
CA ILE A 7 0.69 -32.06 -31.15
C ILE A 7 1.29 -32.90 -30.01
N VAL A 8 1.48 -32.30 -28.84
CA VAL A 8 1.84 -33.02 -27.61
C VAL A 8 0.60 -33.02 -26.71
N ALA A 9 -0.04 -34.18 -26.60
CA ALA A 9 -1.09 -34.45 -25.64
C ALA A 9 -0.47 -34.95 -24.34
N ILE A 10 -0.72 -34.28 -23.22
CA ILE A 10 -0.36 -34.78 -21.88
C ILE A 10 -1.67 -35.01 -21.14
N GLY A 11 -1.85 -36.27 -20.75
CA GLY A 11 -3.09 -36.84 -20.23
C GLY A 11 -3.46 -36.33 -18.84
N ALA A 12 -4.76 -36.24 -18.63
CA ALA A 12 -5.39 -36.03 -17.33
C ALA A 12 -5.29 -37.31 -16.49
N ALA A 13 -4.68 -37.21 -15.31
CA ALA A 13 -4.78 -38.24 -14.27
C ALA A 13 -5.83 -37.80 -13.24
N VAL A 14 -6.93 -38.53 -13.21
CA VAL A 14 -7.99 -38.42 -12.20
C VAL A 14 -7.54 -39.17 -10.96
N ALA A 15 -7.26 -38.45 -9.87
CA ALA A 15 -7.03 -39.03 -8.55
C ALA A 15 -8.32 -38.93 -7.71
N LEU A 16 -9.07 -40.03 -7.68
CA LEU A 16 -10.02 -40.36 -6.61
C LEU A 16 -9.22 -40.80 -5.39
N LEU A 17 -9.60 -40.34 -4.18
CA LEU A 17 -9.37 -40.90 -2.82
C LEU A 17 -9.65 -39.75 -1.82
N ALA A 18 -10.25 -39.86 -0.64
CA ALA A 18 -11.13 -40.83 0.01
C ALA A 18 -11.75 -40.06 1.20
N TYR A 19 -13.02 -40.29 1.52
CA TYR A 19 -13.71 -39.69 2.67
C TYR A 19 -13.14 -40.27 3.99
N GLY A 20 -12.53 -39.41 4.81
CA GLY A 20 -12.08 -39.74 6.16
C GLY A 20 -13.13 -39.34 7.21
N ALA A 21 -13.47 -40.28 8.08
CA ALA A 21 -14.50 -40.19 9.11
C ALA A 21 -14.24 -39.13 10.19
N VAL A 22 -15.32 -38.46 10.60
CA VAL A 22 -15.38 -37.51 11.71
C VAL A 22 -15.37 -38.28 13.04
N SER A 23 -14.41 -37.98 13.92
CA SER A 23 -14.42 -38.42 15.32
C SER A 23 -14.88 -37.25 16.19
N LEU A 24 -16.03 -37.38 16.83
CA LEU A 24 -16.52 -36.47 17.87
C LEU A 24 -15.87 -36.87 19.20
N GLY A 25 -14.84 -36.14 19.61
CA GLY A 25 -14.24 -36.23 20.94
C GLY A 25 -14.91 -35.24 21.89
N ASP A 26 -15.45 -35.78 22.98
CA ASP A 26 -16.05 -35.10 24.13
C ASP A 26 -14.91 -34.50 24.98
N ASP A 27 -14.83 -33.17 25.07
CA ASP A 27 -13.82 -32.47 25.89
C ASP A 27 -14.52 -31.72 27.04
N PRO A 28 -14.15 -32.00 28.31
CA PRO A 28 -14.78 -31.38 29.47
C PRO A 28 -14.38 -29.90 29.62
N ALA A 29 -15.37 -29.09 30.02
CA ALA A 29 -15.29 -27.66 30.26
C ALA A 29 -14.12 -27.25 31.19
N ALA A 30 -13.12 -26.60 30.61
CA ALA A 30 -12.09 -25.86 31.34
C ALA A 30 -12.55 -24.43 31.62
N ALA A 31 -12.39 -24.00 32.87
CA ALA A 31 -12.76 -22.67 33.37
C ALA A 31 -12.01 -21.53 32.65
N PRO A 32 -12.62 -20.33 32.51
CA PRO A 32 -11.95 -19.21 31.84
C PRO A 32 -10.85 -18.60 32.74
N PRO A 33 -9.64 -18.36 32.21
CA PRO A 33 -8.65 -17.53 32.89
C PRO A 33 -9.04 -16.05 32.77
N THR A 34 -9.26 -15.39 33.90
CA THR A 34 -9.46 -13.93 34.00
C THR A 34 -8.13 -13.23 33.79
N ALA A 35 -7.73 -13.05 32.52
CA ALA A 35 -6.60 -12.21 32.17
C ALA A 35 -7.07 -10.74 32.13
N SER A 36 -6.80 -10.01 33.22
CA SER A 36 -6.85 -8.54 33.21
C SER A 36 -5.73 -8.01 32.32
N ALA A 37 -5.99 -7.90 31.03
CA ALA A 37 -5.16 -7.14 30.11
C ALA A 37 -5.38 -5.65 30.40
N THR A 38 -4.37 -5.01 30.98
CA THR A 38 -4.30 -3.56 31.07
C THR A 38 -4.13 -3.02 29.66
N ALA A 39 -5.25 -2.70 29.01
CA ALA A 39 -5.26 -2.04 27.71
C ALA A 39 -4.49 -0.71 27.84
N LYS A 40 -3.34 -0.64 27.18
CA LYS A 40 -2.61 0.61 26.96
C LYS A 40 -3.56 1.52 26.18
N PRO A 41 -3.81 2.77 26.59
CA PRO A 41 -4.72 3.64 25.86
C PRO A 41 -4.18 3.81 24.44
N ASP A 42 -5.00 3.44 23.46
CA ASP A 42 -4.77 3.77 22.06
C ASP A 42 -4.59 5.28 21.99
N ALA A 43 -3.38 5.70 21.58
CA ALA A 43 -3.11 7.09 21.30
C ALA A 43 -3.97 7.47 20.09
N GLU A 44 -5.08 8.14 20.35
CA GLU A 44 -5.97 8.66 19.32
C GLU A 44 -5.15 9.46 18.30
N ALA A 45 -5.26 9.06 17.03
CA ALA A 45 -4.52 9.70 15.96
C ALA A 45 -4.88 11.19 15.89
N ALA A 46 -3.86 12.05 15.88
CA ALA A 46 -4.08 13.50 15.85
C ALA A 46 -4.85 13.90 14.58
N PRO A 47 -5.82 14.84 14.67
CA PRO A 47 -6.58 15.29 13.51
C PRO A 47 -5.63 15.94 12.48
N LEU A 48 -5.93 15.78 11.19
CA LEU A 48 -5.07 16.29 10.11
C LEU A 48 -4.77 17.77 10.20
N SER A 49 -5.70 18.57 10.74
CA SER A 49 -5.53 20.01 10.96
C SER A 49 -4.45 20.36 11.98
N SER A 50 -4.01 19.40 12.79
CA SER A 50 -2.93 19.58 13.77
C SER A 50 -1.54 19.28 13.21
N LEU A 51 -1.46 18.65 12.04
CA LEU A 51 -0.19 18.36 11.38
C LEU A 51 0.34 19.60 10.66
N ALA A 52 1.66 19.71 10.55
CA ALA A 52 2.28 20.71 9.70
C ALA A 52 1.87 20.48 8.23
N ALA A 53 1.65 21.56 7.49
CA ALA A 53 1.40 21.47 6.06
C ALA A 53 2.63 20.90 5.33
N PHE A 54 2.42 19.99 4.38
CA PHE A 54 3.53 19.33 3.67
C PHE A 54 4.36 20.27 2.80
N ASP A 55 3.81 21.42 2.40
CA ASP A 55 4.43 22.40 1.51
C ASP A 55 5.25 23.46 2.25
N ALA A 56 5.23 23.47 3.59
CA ALA A 56 5.93 24.46 4.39
C ALA A 56 7.46 24.37 4.20
N SER A 57 8.04 25.33 3.46
CA SER A 57 9.48 25.52 3.28
C SER A 57 10.22 24.33 2.66
N ILE A 58 9.73 23.80 1.53
CA ILE A 58 10.44 22.74 0.79
C ILE A 58 11.73 23.30 0.18
N PRO A 59 12.91 22.73 0.49
CA PRO A 59 14.17 23.14 -0.14
C PRO A 59 14.13 22.89 -1.65
N THR A 60 14.63 23.84 -2.44
CA THR A 60 14.73 23.70 -3.90
C THR A 60 15.99 22.95 -4.35
N GLU A 61 16.95 22.77 -3.45
CA GLU A 61 18.19 22.05 -3.74
C GLU A 61 17.94 20.54 -3.74
N THR A 62 18.38 19.87 -4.81
CA THR A 62 18.32 18.41 -4.92
C THR A 62 19.17 17.76 -3.85
N SER A 63 18.62 16.75 -3.21
CA SER A 63 19.22 16.11 -2.05
C SER A 63 19.15 14.58 -2.16
N PRO A 64 20.08 13.83 -1.52
CA PRO A 64 20.08 12.36 -1.60
C PRO A 64 18.80 11.75 -1.02
N THR A 65 18.43 10.56 -1.49
CA THR A 65 17.33 9.77 -0.92
C THR A 65 17.53 9.61 0.59
N PRO A 66 16.51 9.88 1.42
CA PRO A 66 16.64 9.76 2.86
C PRO A 66 16.92 8.32 3.29
N THR A 67 17.72 8.19 4.33
CA THR A 67 18.07 6.93 4.98
C THR A 67 16.89 6.39 5.81
N ALA A 68 16.95 5.11 6.17
CA ALA A 68 15.96 4.50 7.06
C ALA A 68 15.87 5.19 8.43
N VAL A 69 17.00 5.72 8.93
CA VAL A 69 17.06 6.49 10.18
C VAL A 69 16.29 7.80 10.03
N GLU A 70 16.53 8.56 8.96
CA GLU A 70 15.78 9.78 8.68
C GLU A 70 14.27 9.51 8.54
N TRP A 71 13.88 8.41 7.87
CA TRP A 71 12.47 8.05 7.71
C TRP A 71 11.77 7.61 8.99
N ARG A 72 12.51 7.00 9.93
CA ARG A 72 11.96 6.63 11.24
C ARG A 72 11.62 7.86 12.05
N ASP A 73 12.46 8.89 11.95
CA ASP A 73 12.36 10.12 12.75
C ASP A 73 11.59 11.23 11.99
N ALA A 74 11.10 10.93 10.78
CA ALA A 74 10.41 11.88 9.92
C ALA A 74 9.05 12.30 10.50
N PRO A 75 8.74 13.60 10.57
CA PRO A 75 7.44 14.06 11.01
C PRO A 75 6.35 13.72 10.00
N GLU A 76 5.15 13.42 10.50
CA GLU A 76 3.95 13.36 9.67
C GLU A 76 3.51 14.78 9.28
N VAL A 77 3.06 14.93 8.04
CA VAL A 77 2.59 16.19 7.45
C VAL A 77 1.21 16.00 6.82
N ALA A 78 0.42 17.07 6.76
CA ALA A 78 -0.85 17.06 6.07
C ALA A 78 -0.66 17.28 4.56
N PRO A 79 -1.18 16.41 3.67
CA PRO A 79 -1.26 16.71 2.24
C PRO A 79 -2.22 17.88 2.00
N THR A 80 -2.12 18.57 0.85
CA THR A 80 -3.07 19.63 0.46
C THR A 80 -4.51 19.14 0.50
N ARG A 81 -4.74 17.90 0.05
CA ARG A 81 -6.05 17.26 0.05
C ARG A 81 -5.95 15.77 0.35
N ARG A 82 -6.82 15.28 1.24
CA ARG A 82 -7.02 13.85 1.51
C ARG A 82 -8.48 13.47 1.32
N GLY A 83 -8.73 12.45 0.51
CA GLY A 83 -10.04 11.86 0.29
C GLY A 83 -10.38 10.76 1.31
N PRO A 84 -11.65 10.35 1.41
CA PRO A 84 -12.08 9.36 2.40
C PRO A 84 -11.40 7.99 2.27
N ARG A 85 -11.09 7.54 1.03
CA ARG A 85 -10.40 6.26 0.78
C ARG A 85 -8.96 6.27 1.28
N ALA A 86 -8.37 7.45 1.38
CA ALA A 86 -7.01 7.66 1.85
C ALA A 86 -6.93 7.98 3.35
N SER A 87 -8.01 7.85 4.11
CA SER A 87 -8.07 8.23 5.54
C SER A 87 -7.02 7.51 6.40
N GLY A 88 -6.73 6.24 6.08
CA GLY A 88 -5.70 5.44 6.75
C GLY A 88 -4.27 5.67 6.25
N CYS A 89 -4.06 6.49 5.22
CA CYS A 89 -2.72 6.78 4.71
C CYS A 89 -2.05 7.90 5.52
N LYS A 90 -0.76 7.73 5.81
CA LYS A 90 0.09 8.72 6.47
C LYS A 90 1.06 9.32 5.47
N THR A 91 1.41 10.59 5.65
CA THR A 91 2.34 11.31 4.78
C THR A 91 3.48 11.84 5.63
N TYR A 92 4.71 11.48 5.28
CA TYR A 92 5.92 11.91 5.96
C TYR A 92 6.80 12.73 5.04
N ARG A 93 7.57 13.64 5.61
CA ARG A 93 8.49 14.48 4.84
C ARG A 93 9.88 14.51 5.44
N VAL A 94 10.88 14.37 4.59
CA VAL A 94 12.30 14.64 4.91
C VAL A 94 12.86 15.49 3.79
N ARG A 95 13.18 16.77 4.07
CA ARG A 95 13.65 17.73 3.06
C ARG A 95 12.63 17.83 1.90
N GLU A 96 13.05 17.59 0.66
CA GLU A 96 12.20 17.53 -0.54
C GLU A 96 11.48 16.18 -0.71
N TRP A 97 11.80 15.16 0.08
CA TRP A 97 11.29 13.82 -0.11
C TRP A 97 10.00 13.59 0.66
N ILE A 98 9.02 13.01 -0.02
CA ILE A 98 7.75 12.58 0.54
C ILE A 98 7.71 11.06 0.59
N ARG A 99 7.22 10.52 1.72
CA ARG A 99 6.79 9.13 1.84
C ARG A 99 5.30 9.10 2.16
N ILE A 100 4.51 8.40 1.36
CA ILE A 100 3.11 8.12 1.65
C ILE A 100 3.01 6.64 1.99
N ALA A 101 2.49 6.31 3.17
CA ALA A 101 2.33 4.95 3.67
C ALA A 101 0.87 4.66 3.95
N CYS A 102 0.32 3.65 3.27
CA CYS A 102 -1.05 3.16 3.44
C CYS A 102 -0.99 1.73 4.00
N SER A 103 -0.56 1.59 5.25
CA SER A 103 -0.22 0.29 5.87
C SER A 103 -1.38 -0.71 5.92
N GLU A 104 -2.61 -0.22 6.14
CA GLU A 104 -3.81 -1.07 6.24
C GLU A 104 -4.45 -1.39 4.88
N LEU A 105 -3.92 -0.87 3.79
CA LEU A 105 -4.51 -1.05 2.46
C LEU A 105 -4.03 -2.37 1.83
N VAL A 106 -4.96 -3.26 1.50
CA VAL A 106 -4.69 -4.39 0.61
C VAL A 106 -4.24 -3.85 -0.75
N THR A 107 -3.00 -4.14 -1.14
CA THR A 107 -2.35 -3.50 -2.28
C THR A 107 -1.91 -4.55 -3.30
N ALA A 108 -2.56 -4.57 -4.45
CA ALA A 108 -2.23 -5.48 -5.55
C ALA A 108 -1.01 -4.99 -6.34
N SER A 109 -0.92 -3.68 -6.59
CA SER A 109 0.19 -3.06 -7.30
C SER A 109 0.19 -1.53 -7.13
N ILE A 110 1.34 -0.91 -7.39
CA ILE A 110 1.51 0.55 -7.43
C ILE A 110 2.12 0.91 -8.79
N ALA A 111 1.57 1.90 -9.48
CA ALA A 111 2.06 2.33 -10.79
C ALA A 111 2.03 3.85 -10.95
N THR A 112 3.04 4.42 -11.62
CA THR A 112 2.95 5.79 -12.13
C THR A 112 2.17 5.78 -13.44
N LEU A 113 1.05 6.50 -13.47
CA LEU A 113 0.22 6.67 -14.67
C LEU A 113 0.74 7.77 -15.58
N GLY A 114 1.46 8.75 -15.03
CA GLY A 114 2.09 9.80 -15.81
C GLY A 114 2.93 10.74 -14.97
N GLY A 115 3.84 11.45 -15.64
CA GLY A 115 4.72 12.43 -15.00
C GLY A 115 6.14 11.93 -14.72
N THR A 116 6.82 12.56 -13.76
CA THR A 116 8.21 12.24 -13.40
C THR A 116 8.29 10.93 -12.62
N VAL A 117 9.12 10.00 -13.10
CA VAL A 117 9.40 8.71 -12.43
C VAL A 117 10.76 8.68 -11.72
N GLN A 118 11.62 9.65 -12.00
CA GLN A 118 12.98 9.69 -11.48
C GLN A 118 12.98 9.86 -9.96
N GLY A 119 13.62 8.92 -9.26
CA GLY A 119 13.67 8.93 -7.79
C GLY A 119 12.44 8.33 -7.11
N ASN A 120 11.45 7.84 -7.86
CA ASN A 120 10.33 7.12 -7.27
C ASN A 120 10.79 5.75 -6.74
N ALA A 121 10.31 5.37 -5.57
CA ALA A 121 10.43 4.03 -5.02
C ALA A 121 9.08 3.58 -4.46
N TYR A 122 8.80 2.28 -4.60
CA TYR A 122 7.55 1.67 -4.17
C TYR A 122 7.82 0.47 -3.29
N TRP A 123 6.96 0.26 -2.31
CA TRP A 123 6.99 -0.91 -1.44
C TRP A 123 5.57 -1.43 -1.23
N ILE A 124 5.43 -2.75 -1.22
CA ILE A 124 4.21 -3.48 -0.89
C ILE A 124 4.64 -4.57 0.08
N ASP A 125 3.95 -4.70 1.21
CA ASP A 125 4.29 -5.77 2.15
C ASP A 125 3.94 -7.12 1.53
N PRO A 126 4.87 -8.09 1.56
CA PRO A 126 4.68 -9.36 0.89
C PRO A 126 3.52 -10.14 1.53
N GLN A 127 2.85 -10.94 0.70
CA GLN A 127 1.88 -11.93 1.17
C GLN A 127 2.50 -12.90 2.17
N THR A 128 1.71 -13.34 3.14
CA THR A 128 2.07 -14.47 4.01
C THR A 128 1.66 -15.79 3.37
N GLU A 129 2.42 -16.85 3.62
CA GLU A 129 2.14 -18.19 3.12
C GLU A 129 1.55 -19.11 4.21
N GLY A 130 0.90 -20.20 3.79
CA GLY A 130 0.40 -21.23 4.69
C GLY A 130 -1.01 -20.99 5.22
N LYS A 131 -1.30 -21.47 6.43
CA LYS A 131 -2.65 -21.45 7.02
C LYS A 131 -3.15 -20.03 7.33
N ASP A 132 -2.23 -19.08 7.49
CA ASP A 132 -2.49 -17.67 7.76
C ASP A 132 -2.24 -16.80 6.52
N ALA A 133 -2.44 -17.37 5.32
CA ALA A 133 -2.22 -16.66 4.08
C ALA A 133 -3.11 -15.41 3.99
N LYS A 134 -2.48 -14.27 3.76
CA LYS A 134 -3.12 -12.96 3.57
C LYS A 134 -2.70 -12.38 2.24
N LEU A 135 -3.61 -11.65 1.62
CA LEU A 135 -3.28 -10.85 0.44
C LEU A 135 -2.18 -9.83 0.81
N PRO A 136 -1.34 -9.43 -0.16
CA PRO A 136 -0.40 -8.34 0.05
C PRO A 136 -1.12 -7.10 0.60
N SER A 137 -0.56 -6.54 1.66
CA SER A 137 -1.04 -5.33 2.32
C SER A 137 0.06 -4.28 2.31
N GLY A 138 -0.24 -3.08 2.78
CA GLY A 138 0.72 -1.99 2.77
C GLY A 138 0.98 -1.49 1.35
N GLY A 139 0.82 -0.19 1.16
CA GLY A 139 1.30 0.50 -0.02
C GLY A 139 2.15 1.68 0.41
N GLU A 140 3.45 1.64 0.12
CA GLU A 140 4.32 2.79 0.32
C GLU A 140 4.87 3.31 -1.01
N MET A 141 4.95 4.63 -1.10
CA MET A 141 5.62 5.31 -2.19
C MET A 141 6.50 6.42 -1.63
N VAL A 142 7.69 6.54 -2.21
CA VAL A 142 8.68 7.55 -1.88
C VAL A 142 9.07 8.28 -3.14
N PHE A 143 9.08 9.61 -3.12
CA PHE A 143 9.51 10.41 -4.26
C PHE A 143 9.96 11.81 -3.84
N PRO A 144 10.85 12.47 -4.61
CA PRO A 144 11.21 13.86 -4.37
C PRO A 144 10.17 14.81 -4.97
N VAL A 145 9.85 15.91 -4.26
CA VAL A 145 8.96 16.99 -4.70
C VAL A 145 9.80 18.14 -5.22
N ARG A 146 9.68 18.46 -6.51
CA ARG A 146 10.51 19.47 -7.17
C ARG A 146 9.69 20.34 -8.09
N LYS A 147 10.14 21.58 -8.24
CA LYS A 147 9.51 22.53 -9.15
C LYS A 147 9.61 22.04 -10.60
N GLY A 148 8.52 22.17 -11.34
CA GLY A 148 8.32 21.63 -12.68
C GLY A 148 7.86 20.16 -12.70
N ASP A 149 7.93 19.43 -11.58
CA ASP A 149 7.44 18.07 -11.53
C ASP A 149 5.92 18.01 -11.49
N ARG A 150 5.41 16.92 -12.05
CA ARG A 150 4.02 16.49 -11.98
C ARG A 150 4.04 14.97 -11.96
N ARG A 151 3.19 14.34 -11.16
CA ARG A 151 3.01 12.89 -11.16
C ARG A 151 1.61 12.48 -10.77
N VAL A 152 1.17 11.38 -11.37
CA VAL A 152 -0.05 10.66 -11.00
C VAL A 152 0.34 9.22 -10.73
N ILE A 153 0.19 8.78 -9.48
CA ILE A 153 0.50 7.44 -9.02
C ILE A 153 -0.81 6.79 -8.59
N GLN A 154 -1.02 5.53 -8.99
CA GLN A 154 -2.21 4.76 -8.64
C GLN A 154 -1.82 3.53 -7.83
N ILE A 155 -2.52 3.34 -6.71
CA ILE A 155 -2.53 2.08 -5.98
C ILE A 155 -3.77 1.29 -6.43
N LEU A 156 -3.55 0.05 -6.83
CA LEU A 156 -4.60 -0.92 -7.13
C LEU A 156 -4.76 -1.87 -5.95
N THR A 157 -5.99 -2.29 -5.68
CA THR A 157 -6.35 -3.32 -4.70
C THR A 157 -6.96 -4.53 -5.40
N PHE A 158 -7.22 -5.60 -4.67
CA PHE A 158 -7.98 -6.74 -5.17
C PHE A 158 -9.46 -6.58 -4.84
N GLY A 159 -10.32 -6.99 -5.76
CA GLY A 159 -11.74 -7.12 -5.51
C GLY A 159 -12.45 -7.93 -6.59
N PRO A 160 -13.77 -8.14 -6.44
CA PRO A 160 -14.56 -8.85 -7.43
C PRO A 160 -14.64 -8.06 -8.74
N GLY A 161 -14.40 -8.74 -9.85
CA GLY A 161 -14.56 -8.18 -11.19
C GLY A 161 -14.83 -9.26 -12.24
N TYR A 162 -14.77 -8.86 -13.51
CA TYR A 162 -15.06 -9.77 -14.63
C TYR A 162 -14.15 -11.02 -14.66
N GLU A 163 -12.90 -10.87 -14.23
CA GLU A 163 -11.89 -11.93 -14.24
C GLU A 163 -11.93 -12.81 -12.97
N GLY A 164 -12.87 -12.54 -12.05
CA GLY A 164 -13.04 -13.29 -10.81
C GLY A 164 -12.80 -12.44 -9.55
N PRO A 165 -12.64 -13.09 -8.38
CA PRO A 165 -12.64 -12.43 -7.07
C PRO A 165 -11.37 -11.62 -6.75
N LEU A 166 -10.32 -11.75 -7.57
CA LEU A 166 -9.03 -11.07 -7.41
C LEU A 166 -8.72 -10.15 -8.61
N THR A 167 -9.75 -9.49 -9.13
CA THR A 167 -9.57 -8.47 -10.17
C THR A 167 -8.90 -7.24 -9.55
N GLN A 168 -7.95 -6.63 -10.26
CA GLN A 168 -7.34 -5.38 -9.81
C GLN A 168 -8.31 -4.22 -9.98
N LEU A 169 -8.56 -3.48 -8.89
CA LEU A 169 -9.47 -2.33 -8.85
C LEU A 169 -8.72 -1.09 -8.37
N PRO A 170 -9.03 0.12 -8.88
CA PRO A 170 -8.50 1.37 -8.34
C PRO A 170 -8.82 1.52 -6.85
N ALA A 171 -7.79 1.73 -6.04
CA ALA A 171 -7.94 1.96 -4.60
C ALA A 171 -7.69 3.42 -4.24
N ILE A 172 -6.49 3.92 -4.56
CA ILE A 172 -6.04 5.28 -4.23
C ILE A 172 -5.34 5.90 -5.45
N VAL A 173 -5.57 7.19 -5.66
CA VAL A 173 -4.80 7.99 -6.61
C VAL A 173 -4.05 9.08 -5.84
N VAL A 174 -2.74 9.12 -6.01
CA VAL A 174 -1.85 10.18 -5.53
C VAL A 174 -1.52 11.08 -6.71
N GLN A 175 -1.76 12.37 -6.54
CA GLN A 175 -1.36 13.40 -7.48
C GLN A 175 -0.45 14.37 -6.77
N GLU A 176 0.74 14.58 -7.32
CA GLU A 176 1.62 15.66 -6.93
C GLU A 176 1.94 16.52 -8.15
N HIS A 177 2.01 17.83 -7.95
CA HIS A 177 2.57 18.75 -8.92
C HIS A 177 3.16 19.96 -8.23
N TRP A 178 4.14 20.58 -8.86
CA TRP A 178 4.65 21.88 -8.51
C TRP A 178 4.92 22.65 -9.79
N LEU A 179 3.98 23.49 -10.22
CA LEU A 179 4.16 24.23 -11.47
C LEU A 179 5.23 25.34 -11.32
N ASP A 180 5.85 25.74 -12.43
CA ASP A 180 6.93 26.73 -12.42
C ASP A 180 6.48 28.11 -11.91
N ASP A 181 5.21 28.44 -12.11
CA ASP A 181 4.57 29.68 -11.68
C ASP A 181 3.93 29.58 -10.28
N GLU A 182 3.93 28.40 -9.66
CA GLU A 182 3.39 28.18 -8.32
C GLU A 182 4.45 28.34 -7.22
N GLU A 183 4.06 28.94 -6.11
CA GLU A 183 4.94 29.15 -4.95
C GLU A 183 5.19 27.84 -4.19
N SER A 184 4.16 27.00 -4.07
CA SER A 184 4.19 25.73 -3.36
C SER A 184 3.65 24.58 -4.21
N PRO A 185 4.09 23.33 -3.95
CA PRO A 185 3.49 22.17 -4.58
C PRO A 185 2.09 21.91 -4.06
N VAL A 186 1.37 21.05 -4.77
CA VAL A 186 0.10 20.47 -4.36
C VAL A 186 0.25 18.96 -4.26
N LEU A 187 -0.18 18.39 -3.13
CA LEU A 187 -0.24 16.95 -2.91
C LEU A 187 -1.67 16.54 -2.58
N THR A 188 -2.26 15.71 -3.44
CA THR A 188 -3.63 15.21 -3.31
C THR A 188 -3.63 13.69 -3.26
N ILE A 189 -4.33 13.11 -2.29
CA ILE A 189 -4.45 11.66 -2.10
C ILE A 189 -5.94 11.32 -2.02
N LEU A 190 -6.48 10.59 -3.00
CA LEU A 190 -7.93 10.37 -3.18
C LEU A 190 -8.32 8.90 -3.25
#